data_AF-A0A2A2H8D8-F1
#
_entry.id   AF-A0A2A2H8D8-F1
#
_cell.length_a   1.000
_cell.length_b   1.000
_cell.length_c   1.000
_cell.angle_alpha   90.00
_cell.angle_beta   90.00
_cell.angle_gamma   90.00
#
_symmetry.space_group_name_H-M   'P 1'
#
loop_
_entity.id
_entity.type
_entity.pdbx_description
1 polymer ?
#
loop_
_entity_poly.entity_id
_entity_poly.type
_entity_poly.pdbx_seq_one_letter_code
_entity_poly.pdbx_strand_id
1 'polypeptide(L)'
;MALPRDVRRFGVTALINHISEPDNREARENGVKIRLARWAQGGDLAWVFDNDNDTFDLIQYDNFGIDGTQFLDNPEVCPAIAFYLLYRVTSLLDGRRLVIFMDEFWQWIGNPAFADFVYNRLKTMRKLNGIIIPATQSPEEILKSSVSGAMREQCTTHIYLANPKADYDQYVNQLKVPERYFNIIKNLDPLSRQFLIVKSPLYKGDLNDFAALVTLDLSGLGVTTKLLSTDKDDLEVFDSLFKDGMRPDEWVDAYLKLVA
;
A
#
# COMPACT_ATOMS: atom_id res chain seq x y z
N MET A 1 -12.25 0.73 27.25
CA MET A 1 -13.01 1.55 26.28
C MET A 1 -12.01 2.49 25.65
N ALA A 2 -11.94 2.59 24.32
CA ALA A 2 -11.00 3.50 23.67
C ALA A 2 -11.33 4.96 24.02
N LEU A 3 -10.32 5.80 24.22
CA LEU A 3 -10.53 7.23 24.48
C LEU A 3 -11.30 7.88 23.31
N PRO A 4 -12.20 8.85 23.58
CA PRO A 4 -12.78 9.69 22.52
C PRO A 4 -11.69 10.36 21.66
N ARG A 5 -11.92 10.56 20.36
CA ARG A 5 -10.88 11.07 19.44
C ARG A 5 -10.45 12.49 19.74
N ASP A 6 -11.38 13.32 20.17
CA ASP A 6 -11.18 14.72 20.55
C ASP A 6 -10.16 14.91 21.69
N VAL A 7 -9.97 13.87 22.52
CA VAL A 7 -8.98 13.86 23.61
C VAL A 7 -7.71 13.06 23.29
N ARG A 8 -7.61 12.44 22.11
CA ARG A 8 -6.39 11.73 21.67
C ARG A 8 -5.40 12.74 21.10
N ARG A 9 -4.49 13.20 21.95
CA ARG A 9 -3.44 14.15 21.58
C ARG A 9 -2.12 13.72 22.20
N PHE A 10 -1.03 13.88 21.45
CA PHE A 10 0.33 13.57 21.91
C PHE A 10 0.39 12.18 22.57
N GLY A 11 -0.01 11.16 21.82
CA GLY A 11 -0.26 9.82 22.36
C GLY A 11 0.93 9.18 23.08
N VAL A 12 2.15 9.39 22.58
CA VAL A 12 3.38 8.87 23.20
C VAL A 12 3.75 9.70 24.43
N THR A 13 3.70 11.03 24.33
CA THR A 13 3.96 11.92 25.47
C THR A 13 2.98 11.65 26.61
N ALA A 14 1.70 11.51 26.29
CA ALA A 14 0.67 11.15 27.24
C ALA A 14 0.94 9.77 27.86
N LEU A 15 1.33 8.77 27.07
CA LEU A 15 1.69 7.43 27.56
C LEU A 15 2.87 7.48 28.55
N ILE A 16 3.95 8.20 28.21
CA ILE A 16 5.14 8.33 29.07
C ILE A 16 4.79 8.84 30.47
N ASN A 17 3.87 9.81 30.56
CA ASN A 17 3.41 10.36 31.84
C ASN A 17 2.70 9.33 32.73
N HIS A 18 2.18 8.24 32.15
CA HIS A 18 1.47 7.18 32.86
C HIS A 18 2.32 5.91 33.09
N ILE A 19 3.54 5.84 32.55
CA ILE A 19 4.44 4.71 32.79
C ILE A 19 5.10 4.89 34.17
N SER A 20 5.01 3.87 35.02
CA SER A 20 5.77 3.76 36.26
C SER A 20 6.98 2.86 36.04
N GLU A 21 8.17 3.34 36.37
CA GLU A 21 9.42 2.56 36.26
C GLU A 21 10.14 2.56 37.62
N PRO A 22 10.82 1.45 37.98
CA PRO A 22 11.59 1.38 39.22
C PRO A 22 12.76 2.37 39.16
N ASP A 23 13.11 2.95 40.30
CA ASP A 23 14.25 3.85 40.40
C ASP A 23 15.57 3.08 40.52
N ASN A 24 15.94 2.36 39.46
CA ASN A 24 17.15 1.58 39.38
C ASN A 24 17.98 1.94 38.13
N ARG A 25 19.23 1.47 38.09
CA ARG A 25 20.16 1.77 36.99
C ARG A 25 19.62 1.32 35.63
N GLU A 26 18.99 0.15 35.57
CA GLU A 26 18.47 -0.41 34.32
C GLU A 26 17.36 0.46 33.72
N ALA A 27 16.41 0.93 34.52
CA ALA A 27 15.37 1.86 34.07
C ALA A 27 15.94 3.22 33.64
N ARG A 28 16.97 3.71 34.35
CA ARG A 28 17.63 5.00 34.04
C ARG A 28 18.53 4.97 32.79
N GLU A 29 18.99 3.80 32.37
CA GLU A 29 19.84 3.66 31.17
C GLU A 29 19.08 3.06 29.99
N ASN A 30 18.07 2.23 30.25
CA ASN A 30 17.42 1.41 29.23
C ASN A 30 15.89 1.26 29.42
N GLY A 31 15.29 2.15 30.22
CA GLY A 31 13.86 2.15 30.48
C GLY A 31 13.01 2.42 29.23
N VAL A 32 11.74 2.03 29.33
CA VAL A 32 10.71 2.28 28.33
C VAL A 32 10.54 3.78 28.09
N LYS A 33 10.60 4.62 29.14
CA LYS A 33 10.50 6.08 28.97
C LYS A 33 11.60 6.64 28.07
N ILE A 34 12.84 6.16 28.23
CA ILE A 34 13.99 6.57 27.43
C ILE A 34 13.82 6.12 25.98
N ARG A 35 13.37 4.88 25.77
CA ARG A 35 13.12 4.32 24.43
C ARG A 35 11.98 5.03 23.70
N LEU A 36 10.95 5.48 24.42
CA LEU A 36 9.83 6.23 23.86
C LEU A 36 10.13 7.71 23.67
N ALA A 37 11.16 8.28 24.31
CA ALA A 37 11.43 9.72 24.29
C ALA A 37 11.63 10.28 22.86
N ARG A 38 12.27 9.52 21.96
CA ARG A 38 12.43 9.91 20.54
C ARG A 38 11.11 10.02 19.78
N TRP A 39 10.08 9.30 20.23
CA TRP A 39 8.75 9.26 19.63
C TRP A 39 7.78 10.23 20.30
N ALA A 40 8.20 10.92 21.35
CA ALA A 40 7.42 11.91 22.10
C ALA A 40 7.76 13.34 21.63
N GLN A 41 6.99 14.33 22.09
CA GLN A 41 7.18 15.74 21.74
C GLN A 41 8.64 16.18 21.94
N GLY A 42 9.19 16.84 20.93
CA GLY A 42 10.60 17.28 20.90
C GLY A 42 11.59 16.19 20.46
N GLY A 43 11.14 14.94 20.33
CA GLY A 43 11.89 13.87 19.69
C GLY A 43 11.85 13.96 18.17
N ASP A 44 12.84 13.33 17.52
CA ASP A 44 12.99 13.31 16.06
C ASP A 44 11.95 12.46 15.33
N LEU A 45 11.29 11.54 16.04
CA LEU A 45 10.23 10.65 15.52
C LEU A 45 8.84 11.04 16.03
N ALA A 46 8.69 12.20 16.68
CA ALA A 46 7.42 12.67 17.26
C ALA A 46 6.29 12.77 16.24
N TRP A 47 6.62 13.12 14.99
CA TRP A 47 5.67 13.29 13.89
C TRP A 47 4.87 12.01 13.57
N VAL A 48 5.38 10.83 13.96
CA VAL A 48 4.77 9.54 13.62
C VAL A 48 3.49 9.28 14.44
N PHE A 49 3.57 9.37 15.78
CA PHE A 49 2.48 8.98 16.68
C PHE A 49 2.09 10.05 17.70
N ASP A 50 2.81 11.16 17.77
CA ASP A 50 2.66 12.18 18.81
C ASP A 50 2.04 13.47 18.28
N ASN A 51 1.02 13.31 17.44
CA ASN A 51 0.31 14.40 16.80
C ASN A 51 -0.67 15.09 17.76
N ASP A 52 -0.90 16.40 17.56
CA ASP A 52 -1.89 17.17 18.33
C ASP A 52 -3.33 16.72 18.04
N ASN A 53 -3.59 16.20 16.85
CA ASN A 53 -4.93 15.77 16.43
C ASN A 53 -4.90 14.37 15.80
N ASP A 54 -5.76 13.45 16.27
CA ASP A 54 -6.00 12.14 15.64
C ASP A 54 -6.98 12.29 14.46
N THR A 55 -6.45 12.62 13.28
CA THR A 55 -7.23 12.77 12.04
C THR A 55 -7.50 11.45 11.32
N PHE A 56 -6.86 10.34 11.73
CA PHE A 56 -6.95 9.06 11.04
C PHE A 56 -8.29 8.34 11.33
N ASP A 57 -9.31 8.63 10.52
CA ASP A 57 -10.63 7.99 10.56
C ASP A 57 -10.82 6.99 9.42
N LEU A 58 -11.08 5.73 9.76
CA LEU A 58 -11.38 4.68 8.78
C LEU A 58 -12.86 4.27 8.76
N ILE A 59 -13.69 4.90 9.60
CA ILE A 59 -15.12 4.62 9.72
C ILE A 59 -15.94 5.60 8.89
N GLN A 60 -15.50 6.87 8.83
CA GLN A 60 -16.22 7.93 8.13
C GLN A 60 -16.17 7.82 6.60
N TYR A 61 -15.10 7.24 6.04
CA TYR A 61 -14.84 7.24 4.61
C TYR A 61 -14.80 5.82 4.05
N ASP A 62 -15.44 5.61 2.89
CA ASP A 62 -15.43 4.32 2.19
C ASP A 62 -14.09 4.05 1.47
N ASN A 63 -13.42 5.11 1.03
CA ASN A 63 -12.13 5.07 0.33
C ASN A 63 -11.14 5.99 1.05
N PHE A 64 -9.95 5.46 1.34
CA PHE A 64 -8.85 6.23 1.90
C PHE A 64 -7.52 5.68 1.36
N GLY A 65 -6.54 6.56 1.23
CA GLY A 65 -5.18 6.22 0.82
C GLY A 65 -4.21 6.40 1.99
N ILE A 66 -3.15 5.61 2.01
CA ILE A 66 -2.02 5.81 2.91
C ILE A 66 -0.82 6.11 2.02
N ASP A 67 -0.32 7.32 2.10
CA ASP A 67 0.91 7.72 1.42
C ASP A 67 2.11 7.18 2.20
N GLY A 68 2.86 6.28 1.57
CA GLY A 68 4.04 5.64 2.13
C GLY A 68 5.35 6.39 1.90
N THR A 69 5.36 7.45 1.10
CA THR A 69 6.59 8.07 0.56
C THR A 69 7.59 8.50 1.63
N GLN A 70 7.11 9.01 2.78
CA GLN A 70 8.01 9.48 3.84
C GLN A 70 8.53 8.39 4.77
N PHE A 71 7.91 7.20 4.80
CA PHE A 71 8.24 6.19 5.81
C PHE A 71 8.63 4.82 5.28
N LEU A 72 8.23 4.42 4.07
CA LEU A 72 8.49 3.06 3.58
C LEU A 72 9.98 2.73 3.53
N ASP A 73 10.82 3.69 3.12
CA ASP A 73 12.28 3.54 3.06
C ASP A 73 12.99 3.84 4.39
N ASN A 74 12.26 4.23 5.44
CA ASN A 74 12.83 4.50 6.76
C ASN A 74 12.78 3.25 7.65
N PRO A 75 13.92 2.58 7.92
CA PRO A 75 13.92 1.32 8.68
C PRO A 75 13.57 1.48 10.15
N GLU A 76 13.69 2.68 10.73
CA GLU A 76 13.31 2.95 12.12
C GLU A 76 11.78 3.13 12.26
N VAL A 77 11.17 3.84 11.31
CA VAL A 77 9.77 4.27 11.38
C VAL A 77 8.82 3.27 10.72
N CYS A 78 9.21 2.70 9.57
CA CYS A 78 8.39 1.78 8.78
C CYS A 78 7.78 0.65 9.62
N PRO A 79 8.55 -0.09 10.46
CA PRO A 79 7.99 -1.18 11.26
C PRO A 79 6.88 -0.73 12.22
N ALA A 80 7.04 0.45 12.82
CA ALA A 80 6.09 0.95 13.80
C ALA A 80 4.78 1.41 13.12
N ILE A 81 4.89 2.18 12.02
CA ILE A 81 3.73 2.59 11.22
C ILE A 81 3.03 1.38 10.64
N ALA A 82 3.77 0.44 10.04
CA ALA A 82 3.27 -0.82 9.54
C ALA A 82 2.41 -1.52 10.61
N PHE A 83 2.94 -1.75 11.80
CA PHE A 83 2.20 -2.41 12.88
C PHE A 83 0.90 -1.68 13.26
N TYR A 84 0.94 -0.35 13.36
CA TYR A 84 -0.25 0.45 13.63
C TYR A 84 -1.30 0.34 12.52
N LEU A 85 -0.88 0.46 11.26
CA LEU A 85 -1.78 0.33 10.11
C LEU A 85 -2.39 -1.06 10.05
N LEU A 86 -1.62 -2.12 10.32
CA LEU A 86 -2.12 -3.49 10.40
C LEU A 86 -3.21 -3.65 11.46
N TYR A 87 -3.00 -3.07 12.64
CA TYR A 87 -4.02 -3.05 13.70
C TYR A 87 -5.30 -2.35 13.23
N ARG A 88 -5.16 -1.15 12.64
CA ARG A 88 -6.30 -0.35 12.17
C ARG A 88 -7.05 -1.01 11.03
N VAL A 89 -6.36 -1.55 10.03
CA VAL A 89 -6.97 -2.28 8.90
C VAL A 89 -7.63 -3.57 9.38
N THR A 90 -7.02 -4.31 10.31
CA THR A 90 -7.63 -5.53 10.89
C THR A 90 -8.93 -5.20 11.63
N SER A 91 -9.03 -4.03 12.26
CA SER A 91 -10.26 -3.61 12.92
C SER A 91 -11.44 -3.37 11.96
N LEU A 92 -11.16 -3.19 10.65
CA LEU A 92 -12.18 -3.09 9.61
C LEU A 92 -12.69 -4.46 9.14
N LEU A 93 -12.10 -5.57 9.59
CA LEU A 93 -12.54 -6.93 9.25
C LEU A 93 -13.71 -7.37 10.13
N ASP A 94 -14.76 -6.56 10.20
CA ASP A 94 -15.97 -6.76 10.99
C ASP A 94 -17.11 -7.47 10.22
N GLY A 95 -16.79 -8.04 9.06
CA GLY A 95 -17.73 -8.69 8.15
C GLY A 95 -18.11 -7.84 6.93
N ARG A 96 -17.78 -6.54 6.93
CA ARG A 96 -17.93 -5.67 5.75
C ARG A 96 -17.06 -6.17 4.58
N ARG A 97 -17.39 -5.70 3.37
CA ARG A 97 -16.52 -5.91 2.21
C ARG A 97 -15.32 -4.98 2.32
N LEU A 98 -14.11 -5.55 2.27
CA LEU A 98 -12.86 -4.78 2.34
C LEU A 98 -11.98 -5.06 1.13
N VAL A 99 -11.59 -4.01 0.41
CA VAL A 99 -10.64 -4.10 -0.71
C VAL A 99 -9.38 -3.35 -0.31
N ILE A 100 -8.24 -4.02 -0.35
CA ILE A 100 -6.94 -3.42 -0.02
C ILE A 100 -6.09 -3.45 -1.28
N PHE A 101 -5.82 -2.28 -1.84
CA PHE A 101 -4.79 -2.11 -2.86
C PHE A 101 -3.45 -1.84 -2.17
N MET A 102 -2.43 -2.54 -2.63
CA MET A 102 -1.08 -2.42 -2.10
C MET A 102 -0.15 -2.11 -3.27
N ASP A 103 0.04 -0.83 -3.53
CA ASP A 103 1.05 -0.39 -4.50
C ASP A 103 2.46 -0.48 -3.90
N GLU A 104 3.46 -0.61 -4.76
CA GLU A 104 4.86 -0.87 -4.38
C GLU A 104 4.96 -1.99 -3.32
N PHE A 105 4.22 -3.07 -3.54
CA PHE A 105 4.04 -4.16 -2.57
C PHE A 105 5.36 -4.75 -2.04
N TRP A 106 6.42 -4.70 -2.86
CA TRP A 106 7.75 -5.18 -2.47
C TRP A 106 8.37 -4.38 -1.30
N GLN A 107 8.12 -3.07 -1.19
CA GLN A 107 8.62 -2.26 -0.06
C GLN A 107 7.95 -2.70 1.25
N TRP A 108 6.64 -2.93 1.21
CA TRP A 108 5.86 -3.36 2.37
C TRP A 108 6.35 -4.70 2.92
N ILE A 109 6.57 -5.69 2.05
CA ILE A 109 7.02 -7.03 2.46
C ILE A 109 8.52 -7.10 2.80
N GLY A 110 9.28 -6.02 2.58
CA GLY A 110 10.62 -5.87 3.14
C GLY A 110 10.61 -5.83 4.68
N ASN A 111 9.48 -5.42 5.27
CA ASN A 111 9.28 -5.48 6.71
C ASN A 111 8.80 -6.88 7.17
N PRO A 112 9.50 -7.57 8.09
CA PRO A 112 9.11 -8.92 8.52
C PRO A 112 7.70 -9.01 9.12
N ALA A 113 7.30 -8.04 9.95
CA ALA A 113 5.97 -8.05 10.57
C ALA A 113 4.86 -7.89 9.53
N PHE A 114 5.09 -7.05 8.52
CA PHE A 114 4.15 -6.85 7.43
C PHE A 114 4.11 -8.07 6.49
N ALA A 115 5.26 -8.66 6.17
CA ALA A 115 5.34 -9.89 5.39
C ALA A 115 4.55 -11.03 6.05
N ASP A 116 4.73 -11.23 7.37
CA ASP A 116 4.00 -12.24 8.14
C ASP A 116 2.48 -11.96 8.14
N PHE A 117 2.07 -10.70 8.28
CA PHE A 117 0.67 -10.33 8.18
C PHE A 117 0.09 -10.68 6.80
N VAL A 118 0.75 -10.25 5.73
CA VAL A 118 0.26 -10.49 4.37
C VAL A 118 0.21 -11.97 4.06
N TYR A 119 1.23 -12.74 4.44
CA TYR A 119 1.26 -14.19 4.28
C TYR A 119 0.02 -14.86 4.88
N ASN A 120 -0.32 -14.50 6.11
CA ASN A 120 -1.48 -15.05 6.81
C ASN A 120 -2.81 -14.54 6.23
N ARG A 121 -2.84 -13.26 5.82
CA ARG A 121 -4.05 -12.63 5.30
C ARG A 121 -4.38 -13.07 3.89
N LEU A 122 -3.42 -13.27 2.99
CA LEU A 122 -3.67 -13.84 1.66
C LEU A 122 -4.49 -15.14 1.73
N LYS A 123 -4.24 -15.99 2.72
CA LYS A 123 -4.96 -17.26 2.95
C LYS A 123 -6.34 -17.11 3.60
N THR A 124 -6.54 -16.05 4.39
CA THR A 124 -7.73 -15.89 5.25
C THR A 124 -8.69 -14.80 4.78
N MET A 125 -8.23 -13.84 3.98
CA MET A 125 -8.97 -12.64 3.60
C MET A 125 -10.30 -12.96 2.92
N ARG A 126 -10.33 -13.97 2.06
CA ARG A 126 -11.56 -14.43 1.40
C ARG A 126 -12.65 -14.85 2.39
N LYS A 127 -12.28 -15.48 3.51
CA LYS A 127 -13.24 -15.88 4.57
C LYS A 127 -13.79 -14.67 5.32
N LEU A 128 -13.07 -13.55 5.29
CA LEU A 128 -13.40 -12.30 5.96
C LEU A 128 -14.07 -11.29 5.01
N ASN A 129 -14.63 -11.75 3.89
CA ASN A 129 -15.27 -10.91 2.87
C ASN A 129 -14.33 -9.82 2.30
N GLY A 130 -13.03 -10.10 2.26
CA GLY A 130 -12.03 -9.17 1.79
C GLY A 130 -11.19 -9.68 0.62
N ILE A 131 -10.48 -8.74 0.01
CA ILE A 131 -9.57 -8.96 -1.12
C ILE A 131 -8.33 -8.06 -0.93
N ILE A 132 -7.15 -8.63 -1.18
CA ILE A 132 -5.87 -7.92 -1.24
C ILE A 132 -5.40 -7.94 -2.69
N ILE A 133 -5.03 -6.78 -3.21
CA ILE A 133 -4.56 -6.58 -4.59
C ILE A 133 -3.14 -5.99 -4.49
N PRO A 134 -2.12 -6.85 -4.43
CA PRO A 134 -0.73 -6.40 -4.47
C PRO A 134 -0.34 -6.03 -5.91
N ALA A 135 0.30 -4.87 -6.05
CA ALA A 135 0.87 -4.37 -7.29
C ALA A 135 2.37 -4.15 -7.10
N THR A 136 3.15 -4.51 -8.11
CA THR A 136 4.61 -4.33 -8.10
C THR A 136 5.13 -4.21 -9.53
N GLN A 137 6.18 -3.41 -9.69
CA GLN A 137 6.96 -3.33 -10.93
C GLN A 137 8.12 -4.35 -10.95
N SER A 138 8.47 -4.92 -9.79
CA SER A 138 9.59 -5.86 -9.63
C SER A 138 9.10 -7.26 -9.23
N PRO A 139 8.90 -8.17 -10.21
CA PRO A 139 8.62 -9.57 -9.94
C PRO A 139 9.73 -10.26 -9.14
N GLU A 140 10.99 -9.84 -9.34
CA GLU A 140 12.16 -10.41 -8.69
C GLU A 140 12.14 -10.21 -7.17
N GLU A 141 11.76 -9.02 -6.69
CA GLU A 141 11.66 -8.76 -5.25
C GLU A 141 10.56 -9.61 -4.61
N ILE A 142 9.46 -9.87 -5.33
CA ILE A 142 8.44 -10.81 -4.86
C ILE A 142 9.00 -12.23 -4.77
N LEU A 143 9.77 -12.67 -5.77
CA LEU A 143 10.36 -14.01 -5.80
C LEU A 143 11.34 -14.25 -4.64
N LYS A 144 12.12 -13.23 -4.26
CA LYS A 144 13.04 -13.27 -3.11
C LYS A 144 12.33 -13.24 -1.76
N SER A 145 11.09 -12.76 -1.71
CA SER A 145 10.33 -12.60 -0.47
C SER A 145 9.83 -13.94 0.12
N SER A 146 9.65 -13.96 1.44
CA SER A 146 9.03 -15.10 2.15
C SER A 146 7.57 -15.35 1.77
N VAL A 147 6.92 -14.36 1.14
CA VAL A 147 5.50 -14.44 0.74
C VAL A 147 5.29 -14.97 -0.68
N SER A 148 6.35 -15.22 -1.45
CA SER A 148 6.27 -15.57 -2.89
C SER A 148 5.39 -16.80 -3.16
N GLY A 149 5.52 -17.85 -2.35
CA GLY A 149 4.73 -19.07 -2.47
C GLY A 149 3.24 -18.83 -2.22
N ALA A 150 2.92 -18.08 -1.16
CA ALA A 150 1.54 -17.74 -0.84
C ALA A 150 0.92 -16.81 -1.89
N MET A 151 1.70 -15.85 -2.41
CA MET A 151 1.31 -15.00 -3.53
C MET A 151 0.89 -15.83 -4.74
N ARG A 152 1.75 -16.75 -5.18
CA ARG A 152 1.47 -17.63 -6.34
C ARG A 152 0.25 -18.53 -6.12
N GLU A 153 0.05 -19.03 -4.91
CA GLU A 153 -1.02 -19.99 -4.60
C GLU A 153 -2.37 -19.34 -4.31
N GLN A 154 -2.38 -18.15 -3.70
CA GLN A 154 -3.60 -17.51 -3.22
C GLN A 154 -4.12 -16.43 -4.19
N CYS A 155 -3.26 -15.83 -5.01
CA CYS A 155 -3.68 -14.88 -6.04
C CYS A 155 -4.22 -15.66 -7.25
N THR A 156 -5.55 -15.86 -7.30
CA THR A 156 -6.20 -16.60 -8.40
C THR A 156 -6.47 -15.76 -9.64
N THR A 157 -6.33 -14.43 -9.54
CA THR A 157 -6.49 -13.48 -10.64
C THR A 157 -5.21 -12.68 -10.76
N HIS A 158 -4.65 -12.65 -11.96
CA HIS A 158 -3.44 -11.91 -12.29
C HIS A 158 -3.76 -10.90 -13.38
N ILE A 159 -3.24 -9.69 -13.22
CA ILE A 159 -3.32 -8.61 -14.19
C ILE A 159 -1.89 -8.30 -14.60
N TYR A 160 -1.52 -8.66 -15.82
CA TYR A 160 -0.18 -8.42 -16.35
C TYR A 160 -0.21 -7.26 -17.33
N LEU A 161 0.55 -6.22 -17.01
CA LEU A 161 0.83 -5.11 -17.92
C LEU A 161 1.98 -5.48 -18.86
N ALA A 162 2.19 -4.68 -19.89
CA ALA A 162 3.33 -4.83 -20.79
C ALA A 162 4.66 -4.82 -20.02
N ASN A 163 5.50 -5.83 -20.26
CA ASN A 163 6.86 -5.84 -19.75
C ASN A 163 7.83 -6.34 -20.84
N PRO A 164 8.35 -5.45 -21.71
CA PRO A 164 9.31 -5.83 -22.75
C PRO A 164 10.60 -6.45 -22.21
N LYS A 165 10.94 -6.14 -20.95
CA LYS A 165 12.11 -6.65 -20.23
C LYS A 165 11.81 -7.92 -19.44
N ALA A 166 10.63 -8.53 -19.61
CA ALA A 166 10.25 -9.74 -18.89
C ALA A 166 11.29 -10.85 -19.11
N ASP A 167 11.79 -11.38 -17.99
CA ASP A 167 12.72 -12.50 -17.95
C ASP A 167 11.97 -13.83 -17.95
N TYR A 168 12.43 -14.76 -18.79
CA TYR A 168 11.75 -16.04 -18.97
C TYR A 168 11.82 -16.89 -17.69
N ASP A 169 12.98 -16.91 -17.02
CA ASP A 169 13.17 -17.74 -15.83
C ASP A 169 12.29 -17.23 -14.68
N GLN A 170 12.29 -15.92 -14.44
CA GLN A 170 11.45 -15.29 -13.41
C GLN A 170 9.96 -15.56 -13.64
N TYR A 171 9.45 -15.32 -14.85
CA TYR A 171 8.02 -15.45 -15.15
C TYR A 171 7.59 -16.91 -15.28
N VAL A 172 8.25 -17.69 -16.15
CA VAL A 172 7.79 -19.03 -16.50
C VAL A 172 8.27 -20.07 -15.49
N ASN A 173 9.55 -20.05 -15.12
CA ASN A 173 10.10 -21.10 -14.26
C ASN A 173 9.80 -20.86 -12.78
N GLN A 174 9.84 -19.62 -12.30
CA GLN A 174 9.69 -19.33 -10.88
C GLN A 174 8.25 -18.93 -10.50
N LEU A 175 7.66 -17.95 -11.20
CA LEU A 175 6.26 -17.53 -10.97
C LEU A 175 5.23 -18.50 -11.57
N LYS A 176 5.66 -19.44 -12.42
CA LYS A 176 4.79 -20.42 -13.08
C LYS A 176 3.76 -19.79 -14.02
N VAL A 177 4.09 -18.65 -14.62
CA VAL A 177 3.29 -18.05 -15.69
C VAL A 177 3.42 -18.93 -16.93
N PRO A 178 2.32 -19.48 -17.50
CA PRO A 178 2.38 -20.23 -18.74
C PRO A 178 3.09 -19.46 -19.86
N GLU A 179 3.95 -20.15 -20.62
CA GLU A 179 4.76 -19.56 -21.71
C GLU A 179 3.92 -18.75 -22.71
N ARG A 180 2.70 -19.22 -23.04
CA ARG A 180 1.76 -18.49 -23.90
C ARG A 180 1.41 -17.09 -23.37
N TYR A 181 1.30 -16.93 -22.06
CA TYR A 181 0.99 -15.64 -21.44
C TYR A 181 2.25 -14.79 -21.32
N PHE A 182 3.41 -15.39 -20.99
CA PHE A 182 4.70 -14.69 -21.03
C PHE A 182 4.95 -14.06 -22.40
N ASN A 183 4.70 -14.79 -23.49
CA ASN A 183 4.86 -14.28 -24.84
C ASN A 183 3.92 -13.10 -25.15
N ILE A 184 2.71 -13.07 -24.59
CA ILE A 184 1.83 -11.90 -24.70
C ILE A 184 2.43 -10.74 -23.90
N ILE A 185 2.73 -10.94 -22.62
CA ILE A 185 3.25 -9.93 -21.69
C ILE A 185 4.49 -9.22 -22.26
N LYS A 186 5.41 -10.00 -22.84
CA LYS A 186 6.68 -9.49 -23.39
C LYS A 186 6.51 -8.71 -24.68
N ASN A 187 5.51 -9.05 -25.50
CA ASN A 187 5.27 -8.42 -26.80
C ASN A 187 4.13 -7.39 -26.77
N LEU A 188 3.49 -7.16 -25.63
CA LEU A 188 2.53 -6.09 -25.47
C LEU A 188 3.23 -4.74 -25.62
N ASP A 189 2.64 -3.86 -26.43
CA ASP A 189 3.09 -2.48 -26.56
C ASP A 189 2.76 -1.71 -25.26
N PRO A 190 3.76 -1.17 -24.54
CA PRO A 190 3.53 -0.38 -23.33
C PRO A 190 2.59 0.82 -23.51
N LEU A 191 2.49 1.36 -24.73
CA LEU A 191 1.64 2.51 -25.04
C LEU A 191 0.22 2.13 -25.47
N SER A 192 -0.04 0.83 -25.70
CA SER A 192 -1.34 0.33 -26.17
C SER A 192 -2.46 0.45 -25.13
N ARG A 193 -2.12 0.71 -23.86
CA ARG A 193 -3.04 0.64 -22.71
C ARG A 193 -3.71 -0.73 -22.58
N GLN A 194 -3.06 -1.77 -23.07
CA GLN A 194 -3.54 -3.13 -22.98
C GLN A 194 -2.90 -3.88 -21.82
N PHE A 195 -3.65 -4.80 -21.24
CA PHE A 195 -3.16 -5.69 -20.21
C PHE A 195 -3.85 -7.05 -20.31
N LEU A 196 -3.14 -8.09 -19.90
CA LEU A 196 -3.63 -9.46 -19.89
C LEU A 196 -4.23 -9.77 -18.51
N ILE A 197 -5.51 -10.11 -18.45
CA ILE A 197 -6.13 -10.70 -17.27
C ILE A 197 -6.09 -12.21 -17.41
N VAL A 198 -5.53 -12.90 -16.41
CA VAL A 198 -5.58 -14.37 -16.28
C VAL A 198 -6.27 -14.74 -14.99
N LYS A 199 -7.23 -15.65 -15.05
CA LYS A 199 -8.01 -16.11 -13.89
C LYS A 199 -8.22 -17.61 -13.95
N SER A 200 -8.45 -18.20 -12.77
CA SER A 200 -8.96 -19.57 -12.65
C SER A 200 -10.14 -19.84 -13.61
N PRO A 201 -10.32 -21.09 -14.07
CA PRO A 201 -11.43 -21.49 -14.93
C PRO A 201 -12.78 -20.94 -14.46
N LEU A 202 -13.60 -20.40 -15.38
CA LEU A 202 -14.84 -19.69 -15.03
C LEU A 202 -16.05 -20.61 -14.94
N TYR A 203 -16.08 -21.65 -15.77
CA TYR A 203 -17.21 -22.57 -15.86
C TYR A 203 -16.81 -23.99 -15.47
N LYS A 204 -17.78 -24.74 -14.96
CA LYS A 204 -17.58 -26.16 -14.65
C LYS A 204 -17.24 -26.92 -15.93
N GLY A 205 -16.10 -27.59 -15.94
CA GLY A 205 -15.60 -28.35 -17.09
C GLY A 205 -14.50 -27.64 -17.88
N ASP A 206 -14.23 -26.37 -17.60
CA ASP A 206 -13.07 -25.68 -18.12
C ASP A 206 -11.79 -26.33 -17.55
N LEU A 207 -10.92 -26.80 -18.45
CA LEU A 207 -9.62 -27.39 -18.08
C LEU A 207 -8.47 -26.38 -18.10
N ASN A 208 -8.72 -25.19 -18.67
CA ASN A 208 -7.75 -24.14 -18.84
C ASN A 208 -8.19 -22.88 -18.09
N ASP A 209 -7.20 -22.08 -17.69
CA ASP A 209 -7.44 -20.74 -17.17
C ASP A 209 -8.20 -19.87 -18.16
N PHE A 210 -9.06 -19.01 -17.64
CA PHE A 210 -9.63 -17.92 -18.40
C PHE A 210 -8.55 -16.86 -18.62
N ALA A 211 -8.43 -16.38 -19.86
CA ALA A 211 -7.55 -15.27 -20.19
C ALA A 211 -8.23 -14.30 -21.15
N ALA A 212 -8.06 -13.00 -20.91
CA ALA A 212 -8.57 -11.95 -21.76
C ALA A 212 -7.52 -10.84 -21.91
N LEU A 213 -7.28 -10.42 -23.14
CA LEU A 213 -6.55 -9.19 -23.41
C LEU A 213 -7.55 -8.03 -23.38
N VAL A 214 -7.30 -7.05 -22.52
CA VAL A 214 -8.20 -5.93 -22.27
C VAL A 214 -7.52 -4.64 -22.68
N THR A 215 -8.22 -3.77 -23.40
CA THR A 215 -7.78 -2.40 -23.69
C THR A 215 -8.45 -1.44 -22.71
N LEU A 216 -7.67 -0.65 -21.98
CA LEU A 216 -8.18 0.40 -21.10
C LEU A 216 -8.39 1.69 -21.88
N ASP A 217 -9.63 1.95 -22.25
CA ASP A 217 -10.00 3.23 -22.85
C ASP A 217 -10.30 4.28 -21.77
N LEU A 218 -9.42 5.27 -21.65
CA LEU A 218 -9.60 6.43 -20.76
C LEU A 218 -9.97 7.70 -21.52
N SER A 219 -10.29 7.61 -22.82
CA SER A 219 -10.62 8.79 -23.65
C SER A 219 -11.78 9.61 -23.06
N GLY A 220 -12.75 8.95 -22.42
CA GLY A 220 -13.87 9.60 -21.74
C GLY A 220 -13.48 10.49 -20.56
N LEU A 221 -12.27 10.36 -20.00
CA LEU A 221 -11.79 11.23 -18.92
C LEU A 221 -11.13 12.52 -19.44
N GLY A 222 -10.73 12.56 -20.72
CA GLY A 222 -10.07 13.72 -21.32
C GLY A 222 -8.85 14.19 -20.53
N VAL A 223 -8.76 15.51 -20.33
CA VAL A 223 -7.66 16.16 -19.60
C VAL A 223 -7.58 15.73 -18.13
N THR A 224 -8.66 15.21 -17.55
CA THR A 224 -8.69 14.76 -16.16
C THR A 224 -7.66 13.66 -15.87
N THR A 225 -7.24 12.92 -16.90
CA THR A 225 -6.14 11.94 -16.80
C THR A 225 -4.82 12.57 -16.32
N LYS A 226 -4.62 13.88 -16.53
CA LYS A 226 -3.46 14.63 -16.04
C LYS A 226 -3.37 14.71 -14.51
N LEU A 227 -4.48 14.58 -13.79
CA LEU A 227 -4.45 14.49 -12.31
C LEU A 227 -3.74 13.23 -11.81
N LEU A 228 -3.57 12.23 -12.66
CA LEU A 228 -2.86 10.99 -12.33
C LEU A 228 -1.40 11.03 -12.78
N SER A 229 -0.95 12.11 -13.41
CA SER A 229 0.40 12.24 -13.94
C SER A 229 1.40 12.46 -12.80
N THR A 230 2.52 11.77 -12.90
CA THR A 230 3.70 11.99 -12.04
C THR A 230 4.88 12.54 -12.85
N ASP A 231 4.62 13.00 -14.08
CA ASP A 231 5.63 13.60 -14.93
C ASP A 231 6.15 14.90 -14.32
N LYS A 232 7.46 15.11 -14.45
CA LYS A 232 8.15 16.25 -13.82
C LYS A 232 7.52 17.60 -14.19
N ASP A 233 7.20 17.81 -15.46
CA ASP A 233 6.63 19.07 -15.94
C ASP A 233 5.22 19.31 -15.36
N ASP A 234 4.41 18.25 -15.26
CA ASP A 234 3.07 18.31 -14.65
C ASP A 234 3.17 18.58 -13.13
N LEU A 235 4.18 18.00 -12.45
CA LEU A 235 4.44 18.24 -11.02
C LEU A 235 4.91 19.67 -10.74
N GLU A 236 5.77 20.26 -11.59
CA GLU A 236 6.20 21.66 -11.43
C GLU A 236 5.00 22.63 -11.50
N VAL A 237 4.03 22.35 -12.37
CA VAL A 237 2.77 23.13 -12.42
C VAL A 237 1.97 22.93 -11.15
N PHE A 238 1.82 21.70 -10.67
CA PHE A 238 1.11 21.39 -9.43
C PHE A 238 1.72 22.14 -8.24
N ASP A 239 3.04 22.05 -8.05
CA ASP A 239 3.77 22.68 -6.93
C ASP A 239 3.68 24.22 -6.97
N SER A 240 3.50 24.82 -8.16
CA SER A 240 3.31 26.26 -8.30
C SER A 240 1.93 26.75 -7.84
N LEU A 241 0.93 25.86 -7.83
CA LEU A 241 -0.47 26.17 -7.53
C LEU A 241 -0.88 25.70 -6.13
N PHE A 242 -0.52 24.47 -5.78
CA PHE A 242 -0.97 23.81 -4.57
C PHE A 242 -0.30 24.40 -3.34
N LYS A 243 -1.09 24.50 -2.27
CA LYS A 243 -0.61 24.88 -0.94
C LYS A 243 -1.29 23.98 0.08
N ASP A 244 -0.56 23.66 1.15
CA ASP A 244 -1.08 22.86 2.24
C ASP A 244 -2.40 23.43 2.77
N GLY A 245 -3.41 22.55 2.86
CA GLY A 245 -4.76 22.89 3.32
C GLY A 245 -5.75 23.30 2.22
N MET A 246 -5.33 23.44 0.96
CA MET A 246 -6.26 23.68 -0.14
C MET A 246 -7.14 22.46 -0.41
N ARG A 247 -8.43 22.70 -0.71
CA ARG A 247 -9.37 21.68 -1.14
C ARG A 247 -9.27 21.46 -2.66
N PRO A 248 -9.63 20.27 -3.18
CA PRO A 248 -9.54 19.98 -4.62
C PRO A 248 -10.24 21.01 -5.52
N ASP A 249 -11.40 21.53 -5.12
CA ASP A 249 -12.14 22.55 -5.86
C ASP A 249 -11.41 23.90 -6.00
N GLU A 250 -10.37 24.13 -5.21
CA GLU A 250 -9.61 25.39 -5.21
C GLU A 250 -8.44 25.39 -6.19
N TRP A 251 -7.97 24.22 -6.66
CA TRP A 251 -6.78 24.12 -7.52
C TRP A 251 -6.97 23.25 -8.77
N VAL A 252 -7.82 22.23 -8.75
CA VAL A 252 -7.94 21.23 -9.83
C VAL A 252 -8.24 21.87 -11.19
N ASP A 253 -9.20 22.80 -11.25
CA ASP A 253 -9.58 23.46 -12.50
C ASP A 253 -8.47 24.36 -13.06
N ALA A 254 -7.71 25.02 -12.18
CA ALA A 254 -6.60 25.87 -12.58
C ALA A 254 -5.43 25.02 -13.10
N TYR A 255 -5.12 23.93 -12.39
CA TYR A 255 -4.12 22.94 -12.77
C TYR A 255 -4.44 22.34 -14.14
N LEU A 256 -5.64 21.78 -14.31
CA LEU A 256 -6.06 21.13 -15.56
C LEU A 256 -6.02 22.06 -16.77
N LYS A 257 -6.23 23.37 -16.60
CA LYS A 257 -6.11 24.36 -17.70
C LYS A 257 -4.67 24.60 -18.13
N LEU A 258 -3.70 24.41 -17.23
CA LEU A 258 -2.28 24.66 -17.49
C LEU A 258 -1.57 23.43 -18.07
N VAL A 259 -2.06 22.23 -17.77
CA VAL A 259 -1.51 20.95 -18.26
C VAL A 259 -2.27 20.33 -19.45
N ALA A 260 -3.34 20.98 -19.90
CA ALA A 260 -4.18 20.56 -21.04
C ALA A 260 -3.46 20.53 -22.38
#